data_AF-A0A522RDH0-F1
#
_entry.id   AF-A0A522RDH0-F1
#
_cell.length_a   1.000
_cell.length_b   1.000
_cell.length_c   1.000
_cell.angle_alpha   90.00
_cell.angle_beta   90.00
_cell.angle_gamma   90.00
#
_symmetry.space_group_name_H-M   'P 1'
#
loop_
_entity.id
_entity.type
_entity.pdbx_description
1 polymer ?
#
loop_
_entity_poly.entity_id
_entity_poly.type
_entity_poly.pdbx_seq_one_letter_code
_entity_poly.pdbx_strand_id
1 'polypeptide(L)' 'MPSRRSATLLKFALFLPLLLVLGACSIFHHGPRETLDNMTVEQLYQRAHTLSQDGNWGTAQTVYQKLIARFPYGAYNEQS' A
#
# COMPACT_ATOMS: atom_id res chain seq x y z
N MET A 1 44.95 -21.95 -5.77
CA MET A 1 44.47 -20.71 -6.45
C MET A 1 42.99 -20.90 -6.80
N PRO A 2 42.03 -20.24 -6.13
CA PRO A 2 40.62 -20.44 -6.44
C PRO A 2 40.34 -19.92 -7.86
N SER A 3 39.79 -20.82 -8.68
CA SER A 3 39.45 -20.59 -10.09
C SER A 3 38.62 -19.32 -10.25
N ARG A 4 39.04 -18.46 -11.19
CA ARG A 4 38.38 -17.18 -11.54
C ARG A 4 36.88 -17.34 -11.85
N ARG A 5 36.43 -18.54 -12.26
CA ARG A 5 35.02 -18.88 -12.53
C ARG A 5 34.20 -19.14 -11.26
N SER A 6 34.83 -19.66 -10.20
CA SER A 6 34.19 -19.92 -8.90
C SER A 6 33.84 -18.61 -8.18
N ALA A 7 34.69 -17.59 -8.30
CA ALA A 7 34.44 -16.26 -7.74
C ALA A 7 33.24 -15.55 -8.39
N THR A 8 33.00 -15.75 -9.69
CA THR A 8 31.85 -15.15 -10.38
C THR A 8 30.53 -15.85 -10.02
N LEU A 9 30.54 -17.17 -9.94
CA LEU A 9 29.37 -17.96 -9.53
C LEU A 9 28.97 -17.66 -8.07
N LEU A 10 29.95 -17.50 -7.17
CA LEU A 10 29.69 -17.12 -5.79
C LEU A 10 29.06 -15.72 -5.67
N LYS A 11 29.48 -14.77 -6.51
CA LYS A 11 28.87 -13.43 -6.57
C LYS A 11 27.41 -13.51 -7.01
N PHE A 12 27.11 -14.24 -8.09
CA PHE A 12 25.73 -14.39 -8.53
C PHE A 12 24.86 -15.10 -7.50
N ALA A 13 25.38 -16.12 -6.81
CA ALA A 13 24.67 -16.80 -5.73
C ALA A 13 24.33 -15.87 -4.55
N LEU A 14 25.16 -14.84 -4.31
CA LEU A 14 24.93 -13.85 -3.25
C LEU A 14 23.98 -12.71 -3.68
N PHE A 15 24.10 -12.22 -4.92
CA PHE A 15 23.31 -11.08 -5.41
C PHE A 15 21.90 -11.46 -5.86
N LEU A 16 21.68 -12.69 -6.32
CA LEU A 16 20.36 -13.16 -6.77
C LEU A 16 19.28 -13.13 -5.68
N PRO A 17 19.48 -13.66 -4.45
CA PRO A 17 18.47 -13.59 -3.41
C PRO A 17 18.21 -12.14 -2.94
N LEU A 18 19.23 -11.28 -2.95
CA LEU A 18 19.09 -9.87 -2.57
C LEU A 18 18.12 -9.12 -3.49
N LEU A 19 18.21 -9.35 -4.81
CA LEU A 19 17.29 -8.76 -5.78
C LEU A 19 15.86 -9.27 -5.62
N LEU A 20 15.71 -10.54 -5.25
CA LEU A 20 14.42 -11.19 -5.09
C LEU A 20 13.66 -10.68 -3.85
N VAL A 21 14.38 -10.39 -2.75
CA VAL A 21 13.81 -9.78 -1.54
C VAL A 21 13.37 -8.33 -1.79
N LEU A 22 14.15 -7.55 -2.56
CA LEU A 22 13.82 -6.15 -2.86
C LEU A 22 12.60 -6.00 -3.79
N GLY A 23 12.37 -6.97 -4.69
CA GLY A 23 11.24 -6.93 -5.63
C GLY A 23 9.90 -7.43 -5.06
N ALA A 24 9.90 -8.10 -3.90
CA ALA A 24 8.71 -8.80 -3.38
C ALA A 24 7.68 -7.89 -2.69
N CYS A 25 8.04 -6.66 -2.29
CA CYS A 25 7.14 -5.80 -1.52
C CYS A 25 5.92 -5.26 -2.28
N SER A 26 5.92 -5.27 -3.62
CA SER A 26 4.81 -4.73 -4.43
C SER A 26 3.72 -5.75 -4.78
N ILE A 27 4.04 -7.05 -4.71
CA ILE A 27 3.14 -8.12 -5.19
C ILE A 27 1.95 -8.33 -4.24
N PHE A 28 2.12 -8.04 -2.95
CA PHE A 28 1.10 -8.26 -1.91
C PHE A 28 0.04 -7.16 -1.77
N HIS A 29 0.09 -6.09 -2.57
CA HIS A 29 -0.86 -4.96 -2.48
C HIS A 29 -2.17 -5.15 -3.27
N HIS A 30 -2.66 -6.39 -3.39
CA HIS A 30 -3.95 -6.69 -4.04
C HIS A 30 -5.02 -7.01 -2.99
N GLY A 31 -5.38 -6.01 -2.18
CA GLY A 31 -6.62 -6.07 -1.39
C GLY A 31 -7.84 -5.99 -2.32
N PRO A 32 -9.02 -6.46 -1.89
CA PRO A 32 -10.25 -6.30 -2.66
C PRO A 32 -10.42 -4.83 -3.04
N ARG A 33 -10.48 -4.55 -4.35
CA ARG A 33 -10.89 -3.25 -4.89
C ARG A 33 -12.38 -3.08 -4.61
N GLU A 34 -12.72 -2.86 -3.35
CA GLU A 34 -14.07 -2.48 -3.00
C GLU A 34 -14.39 -1.18 -3.74
N THR A 35 -15.60 -1.11 -4.28
CA THR A 35 -16.05 -0.03 -5.13
C THR A 35 -16.20 1.25 -4.30
N LEU A 36 -15.09 1.90 -3.95
CA LEU A 36 -15.12 3.16 -3.20
C LEU A 36 -15.84 4.28 -3.98
N ASP A 37 -15.95 4.12 -5.30
CA ASP A 37 -16.48 5.14 -6.20
C ASP A 37 -18.01 5.27 -6.17
N ASN A 38 -18.74 4.27 -5.65
CA ASN A 38 -20.21 4.33 -5.52
C ASN A 38 -20.70 4.61 -4.10
N MET A 39 -19.79 4.67 -3.11
CA MET A 39 -20.15 4.92 -1.72
C MET A 39 -20.60 6.37 -1.49
N THR A 40 -21.53 6.58 -0.55
CA THR A 40 -21.90 7.92 -0.04
C THR A 40 -20.80 8.49 0.86
N VAL A 41 -20.85 9.78 1.17
CA VAL A 41 -19.82 10.43 2.02
C VAL A 41 -19.71 9.78 3.41
N GLU A 42 -20.84 9.42 4.02
CA GLU A 42 -20.88 8.76 5.34
C GLU A 42 -20.28 7.36 5.26
N GLN A 43 -20.62 6.58 4.23
CA GLN A 43 -20.08 5.24 4.03
C GLN A 43 -18.56 5.27 3.82
N LEU A 44 -18.08 6.25 3.05
CA LEU A 44 -16.66 6.45 2.78
C LEU A 44 -15.90 6.86 4.05
N TYR A 45 -16.50 7.73 4.87
CA TYR A 45 -15.94 8.14 6.16
C TYR A 45 -15.90 6.98 7.15
N GLN A 46 -17.03 6.28 7.34
CA GLN A 46 -17.12 5.14 8.25
C GLN A 46 -16.11 4.07 7.87
N ARG A 47 -15.97 3.75 6.58
CA ARG A 47 -14.98 2.80 6.12
C ARG A 47 -13.55 3.23 6.43
N ALA A 48 -13.18 4.47 6.13
CA ALA A 48 -11.85 4.99 6.45
C ALA A 48 -11.58 4.95 7.97
N HIS A 49 -12.61 5.27 8.77
CA HIS A 49 -12.54 5.24 10.22
C HIS A 49 -12.37 3.81 10.75
N THR A 50 -13.14 2.84 10.27
CA THR A 50 -12.98 1.43 10.64
C THR A 50 -11.60 0.91 10.26
N LEU A 51 -11.10 1.20 9.05
CA LEU A 51 -9.74 0.81 8.65
C LEU A 51 -8.66 1.42 9.55
N SER A 52 -8.90 2.63 10.07
CA SER A 52 -8.02 3.28 11.05
C SER A 52 -8.07 2.56 12.40
N GLN A 53 -9.26 2.22 12.88
CA GLN A 53 -9.44 1.46 14.13
C GLN A 53 -8.82 0.06 14.06
N ASP A 54 -8.86 -0.56 12.88
CA ASP A 54 -8.26 -1.88 12.62
C ASP A 54 -6.72 -1.82 12.46
N GLY A 55 -6.11 -0.64 12.55
CA GLY A 55 -4.67 -0.43 12.40
C GLY A 55 -4.17 -0.47 10.96
N ASN A 56 -5.07 -0.47 9.98
CA ASN A 56 -4.74 -0.45 8.55
C ASN A 56 -4.63 0.99 8.02
N TRP A 57 -3.67 1.73 8.58
CA TRP A 57 -3.49 3.17 8.32
C TRP A 57 -3.22 3.51 6.85
N GLY A 58 -2.47 2.67 6.13
CA GLY A 58 -2.13 2.93 4.72
C GLY A 58 -3.35 2.91 3.79
N THR A 59 -4.24 1.95 3.98
CA THR A 59 -5.50 1.93 3.22
C THR A 59 -6.47 2.99 3.72
N ALA A 60 -6.55 3.23 5.04
CA ALA A 60 -7.38 4.29 5.61
C ALA A 60 -7.02 5.67 5.02
N GLN A 61 -5.74 6.01 4.95
CA GLN A 61 -5.26 7.26 4.33
C GLN A 61 -5.71 7.39 2.88
N THR A 62 -5.61 6.30 2.10
CA THR A 62 -6.04 6.28 0.70
C THR A 62 -7.54 6.54 0.57
N VAL A 63 -8.35 5.96 1.46
CA VAL A 63 -9.81 6.15 1.48
C VAL A 63 -10.16 7.59 1.91
N TYR A 64 -9.48 8.14 2.93
CA TYR A 64 -9.66 9.54 3.34
C TYR A 64 -9.29 10.54 2.22
N GLN A 65 -8.20 10.31 1.49
CA GLN A 65 -7.84 11.14 0.35
C GLN A 65 -8.90 11.11 -0.75
N LYS A 66 -9.49 9.94 -1.02
CA LYS A 66 -10.61 9.83 -1.95
C LYS A 66 -11.85 10.55 -1.44
N LEU A 67 -12.13 10.49 -0.13
CA LEU A 67 -13.22 11.23 0.50
C LEU A 67 -13.08 12.73 0.26
N ILE A 68 -11.92 13.30 0.57
CA ILE A 68 -11.63 14.73 0.41
C ILE A 68 -11.71 15.14 -1.06
N ALA A 69 -11.13 14.33 -1.96
CA ALA A 69 -11.12 14.63 -3.39
C ALA A 69 -12.53 14.68 -4.01
N ARG A 70 -13.46 13.84 -3.50
CA ARG A 70 -14.82 13.71 -4.04
C ARG A 70 -15.82 14.63 -3.34
N PHE A 71 -15.59 14.93 -2.06
CA PHE A 71 -16.46 15.75 -1.23
C PHE A 71 -15.63 16.84 -0.52
N PRO A 72 -15.11 17.85 -1.23
CA PRO A 72 -14.19 18.84 -0.67
C PRO A 72 -14.80 19.72 0.43
N TYR A 73 -16.12 19.77 0.54
CA TYR A 73 -16.87 20.54 1.53
C TYR A 73 -17.79 19.62 2.34
N GLY A 74 -18.13 20.02 3.57
CA GLY A 74 -19.06 19.30 4.43
C GLY A 74 -18.50 19.01 5.83
N ALA A 75 -19.36 18.50 6.70
CA ALA A 75 -19.09 18.33 8.12
C ALA A 75 -17.84 17.48 8.46
N TYR A 76 -17.41 16.60 7.55
CA TYR A 76 -16.22 15.75 7.74
C TYR A 76 -14.91 16.38 7.27
N ASN A 77 -14.95 17.47 6.51
CA ASN A 77 -13.77 18.13 5.92
C ASN A 77 -13.65 19.62 6.29
N GLU A 78 -14.61 20.16 7.04
CA GLU A 78 -14.53 21.49 7.59
C GLU A 78 -13.68 21.47 8.86
N GLN A 79 -12.53 22.15 8.83
CA GLN A 79 -11.76 22.46 10.03
C GLN A 79 -12.45 23.63 10.74
N SER A 80 -13.09 23.34 11.88
CA SER A 80 -13.68 24.35 12.77
C SER A 80 -12.61 25.11 13.55
#